data_AF-A0A094JHM4-F1
#
_entry.id   AF-A0A094JHM4-F1
#
_cell.length_a   1.000
_cell.length_b   1.000
_cell.length_c   1.000
_cell.angle_alpha   90.00
_cell.angle_beta   90.00
_cell.angle_gamma   90.00
#
_symmetry.space_group_name_H-M   'P 1'
#
loop_
_entity.id
_entity.type
_entity.pdbx_description
1 polymer ?
#
loop_
_entity_poly.entity_id
_entity_poly.type
_entity_poly.pdbx_seq_one_letter_code
_entity_poly.pdbx_strand_id
1 'polypeptide(L)'
;MSLLHSLREFSRRVGLWFIAAGITLAVLFTSVLIYKWTVYEPDPPTTAECQSLQILISADSAVEAHLYQCQRGKEGNWQGYEVWLYEPYTLAWQRVLTAASNESSAACMSLGWREDKSLEVFHSQSRGDLNVAQSSVIYYDPQGRPETLSINTERQDNCPMPGP
;
A
#
# COMPACT_ATOMS: atom_id res chain seq x y z
N MET A 1 4.99 25.45 -58.40
CA MET A 1 5.28 24.11 -57.82
C MET A 1 6.18 24.13 -56.57
N SER A 2 6.70 25.28 -56.10
CA SER A 2 7.62 25.36 -54.95
C SER A 2 6.93 25.33 -53.56
N LEU A 3 5.74 25.94 -53.42
CA LEU A 3 5.01 26.03 -52.14
C LEU A 3 4.47 24.68 -51.62
N LEU A 4 4.01 23.80 -52.51
CA LEU A 4 3.48 22.47 -52.15
C LEU A 4 4.58 21.53 -51.64
N HIS A 5 5.82 21.70 -52.10
CA HIS A 5 6.95 20.88 -51.65
C HIS A 5 7.45 21.30 -50.26
N SER A 6 7.51 22.62 -50.00
CA SER A 6 7.88 23.18 -48.71
C SER A 6 6.88 22.85 -47.59
N LEU A 7 5.57 22.94 -47.86
CA LEU A 7 4.52 22.54 -46.91
C LEU A 7 4.57 21.05 -46.55
N ARG A 8 4.97 20.20 -47.50
CA ARG A 8 5.08 18.74 -47.30
C ARG A 8 6.29 18.35 -46.46
N GLU A 9 7.38 19.09 -46.56
CA GLU A 9 8.55 18.90 -45.69
C GLU A 9 8.33 19.45 -44.28
N PHE A 10 7.61 20.57 -44.16
CA PHE A 10 7.23 21.13 -42.86
C PHE A 10 6.24 20.22 -42.13
N SER A 11 5.19 19.73 -42.80
CA SER A 11 4.22 18.81 -42.20
C SER A 11 4.84 17.47 -41.80
N ARG A 12 5.84 16.98 -42.57
CA ARG A 12 6.59 15.78 -42.23
C ARG A 12 7.48 15.98 -41.01
N ARG A 13 8.14 17.13 -40.86
CA ARG A 13 8.93 17.45 -39.65
C ARG A 13 8.03 17.61 -38.43
N VAL A 14 6.95 18.39 -38.53
CA VAL A 14 6.00 18.60 -37.43
C VAL A 14 5.30 17.28 -37.05
N GLY A 15 4.92 16.47 -38.03
CA GLY A 15 4.35 15.14 -37.79
C GLY A 15 5.31 14.19 -37.06
N LEU A 16 6.61 14.23 -37.38
CA LEU A 16 7.61 13.45 -36.66
C LEU A 16 7.74 13.87 -35.19
N TRP A 17 7.66 15.17 -34.90
CA TRP A 17 7.66 15.67 -33.51
C TRP A 17 6.43 15.20 -32.73
N PHE A 18 5.24 15.24 -33.34
CA PHE A 18 4.02 14.74 -32.70
C PHE A 18 4.06 13.23 -32.48
N ILE A 19 4.61 12.45 -33.41
CA ILE A 19 4.78 11.00 -33.24
C ILE A 19 5.75 10.72 -32.09
N ALA A 20 6.88 11.42 -32.03
CA ALA A 20 7.85 11.28 -30.94
C ALA A 20 7.23 11.64 -29.57
N ALA A 21 6.45 12.72 -29.50
CA ALA A 21 5.71 13.11 -28.32
C ALA A 21 4.65 12.06 -27.92
N GLY A 22 3.95 11.48 -28.90
CA GLY A 22 2.97 10.41 -28.67
C GLY A 22 3.61 9.14 -28.12
N ILE A 23 4.75 8.71 -28.68
CA ILE A 23 5.48 7.53 -28.20
C ILE A 23 5.99 7.76 -26.77
N THR A 24 6.57 8.92 -26.48
CA THR A 24 7.07 9.24 -25.13
C THR A 24 5.95 9.27 -24.10
N LEU A 25 4.79 9.86 -24.43
CA LEU A 25 3.61 9.84 -23.56
C LEU A 25 3.12 8.41 -23.31
N ALA A 26 3.06 7.58 -24.36
CA ALA A 26 2.62 6.18 -24.25
C ALA A 26 3.56 5.36 -23.37
N VAL A 27 4.88 5.54 -23.49
CA VAL A 27 5.88 4.87 -22.66
C VAL A 27 5.70 5.27 -21.19
N LEU A 28 5.62 6.58 -20.89
CA LEU A 28 5.43 7.06 -19.53
C LEU A 28 4.14 6.51 -18.91
N PHE A 29 3.03 6.53 -19.65
CA PHE A 29 1.76 6.00 -19.19
C PHE A 29 1.84 4.49 -18.90
N THR A 30 2.45 3.72 -19.80
CA THR A 30 2.63 2.28 -19.62
C THR A 30 3.51 1.97 -18.41
N SER A 31 4.62 2.71 -18.22
CA SER A 31 5.48 2.55 -17.05
C SER A 31 4.75 2.80 -15.74
N VAL A 32 3.90 3.84 -15.67
CA VAL A 32 3.08 4.13 -14.49
C VAL A 32 2.06 3.02 -14.23
N LEU A 33 1.40 2.49 -15.27
CA LEU A 33 0.46 1.38 -15.13
C LEU A 33 1.14 0.12 -14.59
N ILE A 34 2.28 -0.25 -15.15
CA ILE A 34 3.06 -1.42 -14.70
C ILE A 34 3.49 -1.22 -13.24
N TYR A 35 3.96 -0.03 -12.88
CA TYR A 35 4.37 0.27 -11.51
C TYR A 35 3.19 0.15 -10.53
N LYS A 36 2.03 0.73 -10.88
CA LYS A 36 0.82 0.59 -10.05
C LYS A 36 0.44 -0.88 -9.86
N TRP A 37 0.40 -1.64 -10.94
CA TRP A 37 -0.04 -3.03 -10.90
C TRP A 37 0.92 -3.96 -10.16
N THR A 38 2.24 -3.73 -10.26
CA THR A 38 3.24 -4.65 -9.69
C THR A 38 3.76 -4.24 -8.31
N VAL A 39 3.67 -2.95 -7.94
CA VAL A 39 4.28 -2.42 -6.71
C VAL A 39 3.24 -1.89 -5.72
N TYR A 40 2.14 -1.31 -6.21
CA TYR A 40 1.19 -0.61 -5.33
C TYR A 40 0.23 -1.56 -4.60
N GLU A 41 -0.14 -2.67 -5.24
CA GLU A 41 -1.04 -3.70 -4.72
C GLU A 41 -0.29 -5.04 -4.66
N PRO A 42 0.71 -5.20 -3.78
CA PRO A 42 1.34 -6.49 -3.61
C PRO A 42 0.31 -7.49 -3.10
N ASP A 43 0.54 -8.75 -3.44
CA ASP A 43 -0.33 -9.85 -3.06
C ASP A 43 -0.65 -9.81 -1.55
N PRO A 44 -1.91 -10.06 -1.15
CA PRO A 44 -2.30 -10.08 0.24
C PRO A 44 -1.50 -11.15 1.02
N PRO A 45 -1.41 -11.02 2.35
CA PRO A 45 -0.56 -11.89 3.18
C PRO A 45 -0.96 -13.37 3.11
N THR A 46 -2.20 -13.68 2.69
CA THR A 46 -2.69 -15.05 2.46
C THR A 46 -2.00 -15.77 1.29
N THR A 47 -1.33 -15.03 0.42
CA THR A 47 -0.70 -15.53 -0.81
C THR A 47 0.81 -15.30 -0.86
N ALA A 48 1.39 -14.73 0.19
CA ALA A 48 2.82 -14.39 0.31
C ALA A 48 3.49 -15.13 1.47
N GLU A 49 4.83 -15.11 1.52
CA GLU A 49 5.62 -15.64 2.65
C GLU A 49 5.55 -14.66 3.84
N CYS A 50 4.45 -14.76 4.59
CA CYS A 50 4.15 -13.90 5.73
C CYS A 50 3.81 -14.73 6.98
N GLN A 51 4.42 -14.37 8.11
CA GLN A 51 4.08 -14.90 9.43
C GLN A 51 3.08 -13.96 10.11
N SER A 52 1.93 -14.48 10.51
CA SER A 52 0.95 -13.74 11.32
C SER A 52 1.50 -13.53 12.74
N LEU A 53 1.46 -12.28 13.21
CA LEU A 53 1.91 -11.90 14.54
C LEU A 53 0.76 -11.51 15.47
N GLN A 54 -0.24 -10.78 14.96
CA GLN A 54 -1.37 -10.30 15.74
C GLN A 54 -2.59 -10.15 14.84
N ILE A 55 -3.76 -10.49 15.38
CA ILE A 55 -5.06 -10.23 14.75
C ILE A 55 -5.94 -9.54 15.79
N LEU A 56 -6.53 -8.41 15.43
CA LEU A 56 -7.51 -7.68 16.22
C LEU A 56 -8.82 -7.64 15.47
N ILE A 57 -9.91 -7.98 16.15
CA ILE A 57 -11.26 -7.93 15.58
C ILE A 57 -11.96 -6.72 16.19
N SER A 58 -12.63 -5.92 15.37
CA SER A 58 -13.43 -4.78 15.85
C SER A 58 -14.61 -5.27 16.71
N ALA A 59 -15.15 -4.41 17.56
CA ALA A 59 -16.23 -4.79 18.49
C ALA A 59 -17.51 -5.29 17.79
N ASP A 60 -17.75 -4.81 16.57
CA ASP A 60 -18.86 -5.21 15.70
C ASP A 60 -18.52 -6.37 14.74
N SER A 61 -17.29 -6.91 14.80
CA SER A 61 -16.75 -7.91 13.89
C SER A 61 -16.82 -7.53 12.40
N ALA A 62 -16.91 -6.24 12.09
CA ALA A 62 -16.98 -5.74 10.72
C ALA A 62 -15.61 -5.56 10.07
N VAL A 63 -14.54 -5.49 10.88
CA VAL A 63 -13.16 -5.33 10.41
C VAL A 63 -12.22 -6.16 11.26
N GLU A 64 -11.25 -6.77 10.61
CA GLU A 64 -10.12 -7.41 11.25
C GLU A 64 -8.83 -6.68 10.87
N ALA A 65 -8.03 -6.29 11.85
CA ALA A 65 -6.70 -5.73 11.65
C ALA A 65 -5.64 -6.81 11.90
N HIS A 66 -4.79 -7.03 10.91
CA HIS A 66 -3.80 -8.10 10.90
C HIS A 66 -2.40 -7.50 10.82
N LEU A 67 -1.51 -7.96 11.69
CA LEU A 67 -0.08 -7.66 11.66
C LEU A 67 0.68 -8.90 11.21
N TYR A 68 1.49 -8.72 10.17
CA TYR A 68 2.35 -9.75 9.61
C TYR A 68 3.81 -9.32 9.63
N GLN A 69 4.70 -10.31 9.72
CA GLN A 69 6.09 -10.19 9.31
C GLN A 69 6.26 -10.91 7.98
N CYS A 70 6.64 -10.18 6.94
CA CYS A 70 6.69 -10.69 5.58
C CYS A 70 8.11 -10.63 5.00
N GLN A 71 8.40 -11.59 4.14
CA GLN A 71 9.54 -11.54 3.23
C GLN A 71 9.02 -11.39 1.80
N ARG A 72 9.48 -10.38 1.07
CA ARG A 72 9.02 -10.07 -0.29
C ARG A 72 10.18 -9.80 -1.25
N GLY A 73 9.84 -9.81 -2.53
CA GLY A 73 10.77 -9.58 -3.64
C GLY A 73 11.41 -10.86 -4.17
N LYS A 74 11.92 -10.80 -5.39
CA LYS A 74 12.61 -11.93 -6.02
C LYS A 74 13.84 -12.25 -5.16
N GLU A 75 13.93 -13.49 -4.66
CA GLU A 75 14.95 -13.96 -3.71
C GLU A 75 14.81 -13.43 -2.27
N GLY A 76 13.66 -12.85 -1.90
CA GLY A 76 13.39 -12.46 -0.50
C GLY A 76 14.26 -11.30 0.01
N ASN A 77 14.62 -10.39 -0.89
CA ASN A 77 15.51 -9.26 -0.61
C ASN A 77 14.90 -8.17 0.29
N TRP A 78 13.59 -8.21 0.53
CA TRP A 78 12.91 -7.34 1.47
C TRP A 78 12.32 -8.16 2.62
N GLN A 79 12.53 -7.68 3.84
CA GLN A 79 11.87 -8.20 5.04
C GLN A 79 11.29 -7.01 5.82
N GLY A 80 10.10 -7.19 6.37
CA GLY A 80 9.47 -6.14 7.15
C GLY A 80 8.14 -6.52 7.75
N TYR A 81 7.55 -5.55 8.43
CA TYR A 81 6.21 -5.65 8.99
C TYR A 81 5.18 -5.09 8.01
N GLU A 82 4.03 -5.73 7.94
CA GLU A 82 2.88 -5.26 7.19
C GLU A 82 1.63 -5.28 8.05
N VAL A 83 0.85 -4.19 7.98
CA VAL A 83 -0.46 -4.08 8.59
C VAL A 83 -1.51 -4.11 7.49
N TRP A 84 -2.46 -5.02 7.64
CA TRP A 84 -3.55 -5.24 6.71
C TRP A 84 -4.89 -5.17 7.42
N LEU A 85 -5.90 -4.67 6.71
CA LEU A 85 -7.29 -4.77 7.12
C LEU A 85 -7.98 -5.79 6.25
N TYR A 86 -8.79 -6.62 6.88
CA TYR A 86 -9.72 -7.52 6.23
C TYR A 86 -11.14 -7.11 6.58
N GLU A 87 -11.96 -6.96 5.54
CA GLU A 87 -13.37 -6.62 5.67
C GLU A 87 -14.23 -7.87 5.35
N PRO A 88 -14.85 -8.53 6.36
CA PRO A 88 -15.59 -9.76 6.12
C PRO A 88 -16.83 -9.59 5.24
N TYR A 89 -17.43 -8.39 5.18
CA TYR A 89 -18.62 -8.13 4.37
C TYR A 89 -18.31 -8.17 2.86
N THR A 90 -17.19 -7.57 2.44
CA THR A 90 -16.78 -7.51 1.03
C THR A 90 -15.71 -8.55 0.67
N LEU A 91 -15.15 -9.24 1.67
CA LEU A 91 -13.97 -10.11 1.57
C LEU A 91 -12.73 -9.37 1.05
N ALA A 92 -12.69 -8.04 1.23
CA ALA A 92 -11.60 -7.21 0.73
C ALA A 92 -10.42 -7.17 1.71
N TRP A 93 -9.22 -7.24 1.15
CA TRP A 93 -7.97 -6.97 1.85
C TRP A 93 -7.44 -5.61 1.46
N GLN A 94 -7.02 -4.83 2.45
CA GLN A 94 -6.47 -3.50 2.25
C GLN A 94 -5.19 -3.33 3.05
N ARG A 95 -4.12 -2.94 2.37
CA ARG A 95 -2.84 -2.70 3.02
C ARG A 95 -2.86 -1.31 3.65
N VAL A 96 -2.57 -1.26 4.93
CA VAL A 96 -2.56 -0.03 5.72
C VAL A 96 -1.16 0.55 5.82
N LEU A 97 -0.20 -0.28 6.20
CA LEU A 97 1.14 0.16 6.51
C LEU A 97 2.16 -0.93 6.17
N THR A 98 3.33 -0.50 5.73
CA THR A 98 4.51 -1.35 5.62
C THR A 98 5.70 -0.69 6.27
N ALA A 99 6.55 -1.47 6.94
CA ALA A 99 7.74 -0.97 7.59
C ALA A 99 8.89 -1.95 7.36
N ALA A 100 9.99 -1.49 6.77
CA ALA A 100 11.14 -2.36 6.53
C ALA A 100 11.77 -2.76 7.87
N SER A 101 12.05 -4.05 8.05
CA SER A 101 12.85 -4.51 9.19
C SER A 101 14.29 -4.69 8.70
N ASN A 102 15.23 -3.94 9.28
CA ASN A 102 16.64 -4.25 9.15
C ASN A 102 17.05 -5.18 10.30
N GLU A 103 17.87 -6.19 10.02
CA GLU A 103 18.34 -7.18 11.00
C GLU A 103 19.08 -6.58 12.21
N SER A 104 19.42 -5.28 12.15
CA SER A 104 20.28 -4.58 13.11
C SER A 104 19.53 -3.87 14.23
N SER A 105 18.18 -3.83 14.21
CA SER A 105 17.41 -3.23 15.30
C SER A 105 16.23 -4.10 15.69
N ALA A 106 15.96 -4.21 17.00
CA ALA A 106 14.73 -4.79 17.53
C ALA A 106 13.56 -3.83 17.25
N ALA A 107 13.24 -3.67 15.96
CA ALA A 107 12.08 -2.93 15.52
C ALA A 107 10.85 -3.67 16.04
N CYS A 108 10.01 -2.98 16.82
CA CYS A 108 8.78 -3.53 17.34
C CYS A 108 7.61 -2.95 16.55
N MET A 109 6.55 -3.74 16.43
CA MET A 109 5.26 -3.31 15.91
C MET A 109 4.14 -4.04 16.65
N SER A 110 3.09 -3.32 17.03
CA SER A 110 1.86 -3.91 17.54
C SER A 110 0.64 -3.07 17.20
N LEU A 111 -0.53 -3.68 17.29
CA LEU A 111 -1.81 -3.07 16.99
C LEU A 111 -2.62 -2.90 18.28
N GLY A 112 -3.46 -1.87 18.32
CA GLY A 112 -4.48 -1.68 19.34
C GLY A 112 -5.69 -0.92 18.79
N TRP A 113 -6.88 -1.27 19.27
CA TRP A 113 -8.05 -0.42 19.02
C TRP A 113 -8.05 0.74 20.02
N ARG A 114 -8.20 1.96 19.50
CA ARG A 114 -8.46 3.16 20.29
C ARG A 114 -9.89 3.59 19.96
N GLU A 115 -10.80 3.42 20.91
CA GLU A 115 -12.25 3.58 20.66
C GLU A 115 -12.77 2.60 19.58
N ASP A 116 -14.03 2.74 19.15
CA ASP A 116 -14.67 1.78 18.24
C ASP A 116 -14.27 1.95 16.76
N LYS A 117 -13.67 3.09 16.38
CA LYS A 117 -13.42 3.48 14.97
C LYS A 117 -12.02 4.02 14.71
N SER A 118 -11.05 3.71 15.58
CA SER A 118 -9.65 4.05 15.33
C SER A 118 -8.73 2.87 15.62
N LEU A 119 -7.93 2.50 14.62
CA LEU A 119 -6.82 1.58 14.75
C LEU A 119 -5.56 2.36 15.09
N GLU A 120 -4.87 1.94 16.13
CA GLU A 120 -3.57 2.45 16.52
C GLU A 120 -2.48 1.43 16.22
N VAL A 121 -1.43 1.88 15.52
CA VAL A 121 -0.24 1.10 15.18
C VAL A 121 0.93 1.63 16.01
N PHE A 122 1.34 0.86 16.99
CA PHE A 122 2.51 1.16 17.83
C PHE A 122 3.78 0.66 17.16
N HIS A 123 4.84 1.46 17.13
CA HIS A 123 6.10 1.09 16.49
C HIS A 123 7.33 1.74 17.13
N SER A 124 8.50 1.12 17.07
CA SER A 124 9.77 1.76 17.49
C SER A 124 10.53 2.45 16.36
N GLN A 125 10.15 2.20 15.10
CA GLN A 125 10.83 2.71 13.91
C GLN A 125 10.73 4.24 13.75
N SER A 126 11.67 4.83 13.00
CA SER A 126 11.57 6.23 12.60
C SER A 126 10.41 6.43 11.63
N ARG A 127 9.81 7.62 11.61
CA ARG A 127 8.72 7.96 10.68
C ARG A 127 9.15 7.80 9.21
N GLY A 128 10.43 7.99 8.90
CA GLY A 128 10.96 7.81 7.55
C GLY A 128 11.02 6.35 7.08
N ASP A 129 10.95 5.39 8.01
CA ASP A 129 11.01 3.95 7.73
C ASP A 129 9.61 3.31 7.65
N LEU A 130 8.57 4.09 7.96
CA LEU A 130 7.18 3.72 7.81
C LEU A 130 6.62 4.24 6.49
N ASN A 131 6.02 3.34 5.74
CA ASN A 131 5.19 3.69 4.60
C ASN A 131 3.72 3.44 4.94
N VAL A 132 2.99 4.52 5.24
CA VAL A 132 1.55 4.50 5.49
C VAL A 132 0.84 4.58 4.14
N ALA A 133 0.27 3.46 3.69
CA ALA A 133 -0.48 3.42 2.45
C ALA A 133 -1.86 4.08 2.60
N GLN A 134 -2.48 3.93 3.77
CA GLN A 134 -3.81 4.47 4.08
C GLN A 134 -3.85 4.98 5.53
N SER A 135 -4.29 6.23 5.72
CA SER A 135 -4.53 6.83 7.04
C SER A 135 -5.99 6.72 7.48
N SER A 136 -6.87 6.31 6.57
CA SER A 136 -8.29 6.08 6.83
C SER A 136 -8.84 5.10 5.80
N VAL A 137 -9.77 4.25 6.24
CA VAL A 137 -10.38 3.22 5.41
C VAL A 137 -11.89 3.27 5.55
N ILE A 138 -12.60 3.09 4.43
CA ILE A 138 -14.05 2.90 4.45
C ILE A 138 -14.32 1.40 4.44
N TYR A 139 -15.12 0.94 5.39
CA TYR A 139 -15.60 -0.44 5.50
C TYR A 139 -17.12 -0.45 5.66
N TYR A 140 -17.76 -1.60 5.50
CA TYR A 140 -19.19 -1.77 5.70
C TYR A 140 -19.45 -2.51 7.01
N ASP A 141 -20.34 -1.94 7.83
CA ASP A 141 -20.82 -2.59 9.05
C ASP A 141 -21.65 -3.85 8.74
N PRO A 142 -22.04 -4.67 9.74
CA PRO A 142 -22.82 -5.88 9.49
C PRO A 142 -24.23 -5.61 8.93
N GLN A 143 -24.68 -4.35 8.89
CA GLN A 143 -25.92 -3.92 8.25
C GLN A 143 -25.70 -3.34 6.84
N GLY A 144 -24.46 -3.37 6.34
CA GLY A 144 -24.08 -2.87 5.02
C GLY A 144 -24.00 -1.34 4.93
N ARG A 145 -23.87 -0.62 6.06
CA ARG A 145 -23.67 0.83 6.05
C ARG A 145 -22.18 1.16 6.01
N PRO A 146 -21.77 2.15 5.20
CA PRO A 146 -20.37 2.55 5.13
C PRO A 146 -19.98 3.29 6.41
N GLU A 147 -18.86 2.87 6.99
CA GLU A 147 -18.23 3.44 8.17
C GLU A 147 -16.77 3.78 7.84
N THR A 148 -16.21 4.75 8.56
CA THR A 148 -14.81 5.16 8.38
C THR A 148 -13.98 4.76 9.59
N LEU A 149 -12.94 3.98 9.33
CA LEU A 149 -11.90 3.64 10.29
C LEU A 149 -10.72 4.59 10.14
N SER A 150 -10.33 5.26 11.22
CA SER A 150 -9.10 6.06 11.27
C SER A 150 -7.90 5.16 11.58
N ILE A 151 -6.76 5.42 10.94
CA ILE A 151 -5.50 4.72 11.20
C ILE A 151 -4.49 5.72 11.73
N ASN A 152 -4.01 5.47 12.95
CA ASN A 152 -3.04 6.30 13.64
C ASN A 152 -1.77 5.50 13.90
N THR A 153 -0.61 6.15 13.79
CA THR A 153 0.69 5.55 14.13
C THR A 153 1.28 6.26 15.33
N GLU A 154 1.67 5.51 16.36
CA GLU A 154 2.29 6.05 17.55
C GLU A 154 3.67 5.43 17.76
N ARG A 155 4.70 6.30 17.88
CA ARG A 155 6.06 5.84 18.12
C ARG A 155 6.25 5.57 19.61
N GLN A 156 6.69 4.36 19.96
CA GLN A 156 7.01 3.95 21.33
C GLN A 156 8.32 3.15 21.34
N ASP A 157 9.12 3.32 22.41
CA ASP A 157 10.40 2.61 22.54
C ASP A 157 10.23 1.11 22.85
N ASN A 158 9.09 0.74 23.46
CA ASN A 158 8.68 -0.64 23.70
C ASN A 158 7.24 -0.81 23.25
N CYS A 159 7.03 -1.60 22.18
CA CYS A 159 5.67 -1.92 21.76
C CYS A 159 5.08 -2.91 22.77
N PRO A 160 3.84 -2.70 23.23
CA PRO A 160 3.17 -3.71 24.05
C PRO A 160 3.13 -5.00 23.26
N MET A 161 3.71 -6.07 23.83
CA MET A 161 3.60 -7.40 23.22
C MET A 161 2.11 -7.76 23.11
N PRO A 162 1.68 -8.45 22.04
CA PRO A 162 0.32 -8.94 21.96
C PRO A 162 0.07 -9.79 23.21
N GLY A 163 -0.84 -9.32 24.06
CA GLY A 163 -1.37 -10.15 25.13
C GLY A 163 -2.07 -11.37 24.52
N PRO A 164 -2.05 -12.52 25.21
CA PRO A 164 -2.80 -13.70 24.78
C PRO A 164 -4.31 -13.43 24.69
#